data_AF-A0A6N4DQ61-F1
#
_entry.id   AF-A0A6N4DQ61-F1
#
_cell.length_a   1.000
_cell.length_b   1.000
_cell.length_c   1.000
_cell.angle_alpha   90.00
_cell.angle_beta   90.00
_cell.angle_gamma   90.00
#
_symmetry.space_group_name_H-M   'P 1'
#
loop_
_entity.id
_entity.type
_entity.pdbx_description
1 polymer ?
#
loop_
_entity_poly.entity_id
_entity_poly.type
_entity_poly.pdbx_seq_one_letter_code
_entity_poly.pdbx_strand_id
1 'polypeptide(L)'
;MFGKSLSWILLLSVVSFCGSGFAASALTMGDAIDKAGRQRMLTQRMIKSYSLVGMKLKPGAEHEMEDAASLFSAQLAELTAFAEGDAEREQVGRITLLWGDLRTELDQPPSLDRAGELNDLAELLLQESHKLVLMLEKRSGTVAGKLVNISGRQRMLSQRIAKIYLLETWGLGSDVMAKQYEGAVSDFSDALVLLMESRMNTPDIAEGLAAVKKNWLFP
;
A
#
# COMPACT_ATOMS: atom_id res chain seq x y z
N MET A 1 42.04 25.40 5.89
CA MET A 1 41.07 25.75 4.82
C MET A 1 40.08 24.61 4.72
N PHE A 2 38.79 24.92 4.97
CA PHE A 2 37.57 24.11 4.81
C PHE A 2 37.52 22.74 5.53
N GLY A 3 36.50 22.42 6.34
CA GLY A 3 35.25 23.11 6.61
C GLY A 3 34.28 22.14 7.28
N LYS A 4 34.14 22.30 8.59
CA LYS A 4 32.93 22.16 9.44
C LYS A 4 32.01 20.94 9.21
N SER A 5 31.98 20.08 10.23
CA SER A 5 30.81 19.25 10.54
C SER A 5 29.59 20.16 10.74
N LEU A 6 28.47 19.81 10.10
CA LEU A 6 27.18 20.42 10.40
C LEU A 6 26.23 19.32 10.86
N SER A 7 26.14 19.25 12.19
CA SER A 7 25.10 18.59 12.94
C SER A 7 23.74 19.14 12.51
N TRP A 8 22.85 18.30 11.99
CA TRP A 8 21.46 18.70 11.77
C TRP A 8 20.70 18.53 13.08
N ILE A 9 20.52 19.66 13.76
CA ILE A 9 19.72 19.83 14.95
C ILE A 9 18.25 19.53 14.60
N LEU A 10 17.68 18.56 15.32
CA LEU A 10 16.24 18.34 15.43
C LEU A 10 15.60 19.58 16.07
N LEU A 11 14.87 20.38 15.29
CA LEU A 11 14.00 21.44 15.81
C LEU A 11 12.65 20.83 16.19
N LEU A 12 12.55 20.39 17.44
CA LEU A 12 11.31 20.05 18.14
C LEU A 12 10.67 21.36 18.62
N SER A 13 9.82 21.97 17.81
CA SER A 13 8.91 23.03 18.25
C SER A 13 7.73 22.40 18.98
N VAL A 14 7.81 22.36 20.31
CA VAL A 14 6.66 22.11 21.19
C VAL A 14 5.75 23.34 21.13
N VAL A 15 4.65 23.23 20.39
CA VAL A 15 3.51 24.13 20.54
C VAL A 15 2.51 23.42 21.45
N SER A 16 2.38 23.92 22.67
CA SER A 16 1.28 23.58 23.57
C SER A 16 -0.04 23.94 22.89
N PHE A 17 -0.83 22.92 22.52
CA PHE A 17 -2.21 23.09 22.10
C PHE A 17 -3.13 22.70 23.25
N CYS A 18 -3.94 23.65 23.70
CA CYS A 18 -5.00 23.45 24.67
C CYS A 18 -5.89 22.28 24.27
N GLY A 19 -6.20 21.43 25.25
CA GLY A 19 -7.16 20.34 25.12
C GLY A 19 -8.49 20.82 24.58
N SER A 20 -8.68 20.58 23.29
CA SER A 20 -9.99 20.52 22.65
C SER A 20 -10.27 19.03 22.53
N GLY A 21 -11.36 18.55 23.11
CA GLY A 21 -11.78 17.17 22.89
C GLY A 21 -11.82 16.90 21.39
N PHE A 22 -10.95 16.02 20.90
CA PHE A 22 -11.04 15.53 19.54
C PHE A 22 -12.34 14.73 19.47
N ALA A 23 -13.41 15.37 18.99
CA ALA A 23 -14.41 14.62 18.25
C ALA A 23 -13.63 13.94 17.14
N ALA A 24 -13.56 12.61 17.16
CA ALA A 24 -12.99 11.85 16.07
C ALA A 24 -13.68 12.32 14.79
N SER A 25 -12.92 13.02 13.92
CA SER A 25 -13.46 13.50 12.65
C SER A 25 -14.02 12.29 11.91
N ALA A 26 -15.29 12.35 11.51
CA ALA A 26 -15.88 11.31 10.68
C ALA A 26 -14.99 11.11 9.45
N LEU A 27 -14.74 9.83 9.09
CA LEU A 27 -13.92 9.46 7.95
C LEU A 27 -14.45 10.14 6.68
N THR A 28 -13.64 10.93 5.99
CA THR A 28 -14.08 11.57 4.75
C THR A 28 -14.06 10.58 3.58
N MET A 29 -14.76 10.89 2.49
CA MET A 29 -14.72 10.05 1.27
C MET A 29 -13.30 9.92 0.70
N GLY A 30 -12.51 11.00 0.73
CA GLY A 30 -11.11 10.97 0.28
C GLY A 30 -10.26 10.05 1.15
N ASP A 31 -10.43 10.14 2.48
CA ASP A 31 -9.74 9.26 3.43
C ASP A 31 -10.16 7.79 3.25
N ALA A 32 -11.45 7.53 3.00
CA ALA A 32 -11.93 6.18 2.75
C ALA A 32 -11.33 5.56 1.48
N ILE A 33 -11.26 6.32 0.37
CA ILE A 33 -10.60 5.88 -0.86
C ILE A 33 -9.10 5.61 -0.62
N ASP A 34 -8.41 6.50 0.10
CA ASP A 34 -6.99 6.31 0.42
C ASP A 34 -6.76 5.08 1.31
N LYS A 35 -7.57 4.89 2.37
CA LYS A 35 -7.49 3.72 3.26
C LYS A 35 -7.81 2.42 2.54
N ALA A 36 -8.88 2.37 1.75
CA ALA A 36 -9.20 1.20 0.91
C ALA A 36 -8.08 0.93 -0.11
N GLY A 37 -7.52 1.99 -0.70
CA GLY A 37 -6.38 1.90 -1.61
C GLY A 37 -5.13 1.32 -0.92
N ARG A 38 -4.92 1.69 0.33
CA ARG A 38 -3.80 1.26 1.18
C ARG A 38 -3.91 -0.20 1.59
N GLN A 39 -5.12 -0.76 1.75
CA GLN A 39 -5.30 -2.20 1.98
C GLN A 39 -4.56 -3.03 0.93
N ARG A 40 -4.68 -2.66 -0.36
CA ARG A 40 -3.92 -3.31 -1.45
C ARG A 40 -2.42 -3.26 -1.21
N MET A 41 -1.86 -2.09 -0.87
CA MET A 41 -0.43 -1.94 -0.61
C MET A 41 0.03 -2.77 0.59
N LEU A 42 -0.78 -2.81 1.65
CA LEU A 42 -0.46 -3.53 2.88
C LEU A 42 -0.36 -5.04 2.65
N THR A 43 -1.23 -5.63 1.82
CA THR A 43 -1.08 -7.05 1.42
C THR A 43 0.29 -7.33 0.84
N GLN A 44 0.77 -6.48 -0.07
CA GLN A 44 2.06 -6.65 -0.73
C GLN A 44 3.22 -6.43 0.25
N ARG A 45 3.08 -5.44 1.14
CA ARG A 45 4.07 -5.15 2.19
C ARG A 45 4.22 -6.31 3.17
N MET A 46 3.11 -6.95 3.57
CA MET A 46 3.14 -8.11 4.47
C MET A 46 3.95 -9.26 3.85
N ILE A 47 3.68 -9.63 2.60
CA ILE A 47 4.41 -10.72 1.93
C ILE A 47 5.88 -10.37 1.66
N LYS A 48 6.15 -9.10 1.31
CA LYS A 48 7.53 -8.60 1.16
C LYS A 48 8.30 -8.76 2.48
N SER A 49 7.72 -8.34 3.60
CA SER A 49 8.34 -8.47 4.92
C SER A 49 8.46 -9.93 5.36
N TYR A 50 7.43 -10.76 5.14
CA TYR A 50 7.48 -12.21 5.37
C TYR A 50 8.65 -12.86 4.64
N SER A 51 8.88 -12.47 3.38
CA SER A 51 10.01 -12.94 2.58
C SER A 51 11.35 -12.52 3.18
N LEU A 52 11.49 -11.27 3.61
CA LEU A 52 12.72 -10.79 4.26
C LEU A 52 13.04 -11.53 5.56
N VAL A 53 12.00 -11.86 6.35
CA VAL A 53 12.15 -12.66 7.58
C VAL A 53 12.62 -14.07 7.24
N GLY A 54 11.93 -14.75 6.32
CA GLY A 54 12.26 -16.13 5.94
C GLY A 54 13.64 -16.27 5.30
N MET A 55 14.07 -15.28 4.53
CA MET A 55 15.42 -15.22 3.95
C MET A 55 16.49 -14.71 4.94
N LYS A 56 16.09 -14.23 6.13
CA LYS A 56 16.98 -13.64 7.15
C LYS A 56 17.81 -12.45 6.62
N LEU A 57 17.25 -11.66 5.72
CA LEU A 57 17.96 -10.57 5.04
C LEU A 57 17.86 -9.22 5.76
N LYS A 58 16.88 -9.04 6.65
CA LYS A 58 16.63 -7.76 7.30
C LYS A 58 16.15 -7.96 8.75
N PRO A 59 16.99 -7.62 9.74
CA PRO A 59 16.55 -7.53 11.12
C PRO A 59 15.37 -6.56 11.27
N GLY A 60 14.32 -6.98 12.00
CA GLY A 60 13.14 -6.16 12.25
C GLY A 60 12.08 -6.19 11.15
N ALA A 61 12.25 -7.01 10.12
CA ALA A 61 11.21 -7.23 9.11
C ALA A 61 9.93 -7.85 9.73
N GLU A 62 10.04 -8.56 10.85
CA GLU A 62 8.92 -9.07 11.64
C GLU A 62 8.04 -7.93 12.15
N HIS A 63 8.64 -6.86 12.67
CA HIS A 63 7.91 -5.68 13.10
C HIS A 63 7.24 -4.96 11.93
N GLU A 64 7.92 -4.85 10.79
CA GLU A 64 7.30 -4.24 9.59
C GLU A 64 6.12 -5.04 9.05
N MET A 65 6.14 -6.37 9.22
CA MET A 65 5.04 -7.26 8.88
C MET A 65 3.86 -7.06 9.83
N GLU A 66 4.11 -7.05 11.14
CA GLU A 66 3.09 -6.86 12.17
C GLU A 66 2.47 -5.46 12.14
N ASP A 67 3.27 -4.41 11.91
CA ASP A 67 2.79 -3.05 11.72
C ASP A 67 1.84 -2.95 10.51
N ALA A 68 2.18 -3.65 9.41
CA ALA A 68 1.34 -3.69 8.23
C ALA A 68 0.01 -4.42 8.50
N ALA A 69 0.05 -5.55 9.22
CA ALA A 69 -1.12 -6.32 9.63
C ALA A 69 -2.03 -5.55 10.59
N SER A 70 -1.44 -4.87 11.57
CA SER A 70 -2.15 -4.03 12.53
C SER A 70 -2.82 -2.84 11.84
N LEU A 71 -2.10 -2.16 10.95
CA LEU A 71 -2.68 -1.05 10.17
C LEU A 71 -3.78 -1.52 9.22
N PHE A 72 -3.64 -2.70 8.62
CA PHE A 72 -4.69 -3.31 7.79
C PHE A 72 -5.97 -3.49 8.61
N SER A 73 -5.86 -4.16 9.77
CA SER A 73 -6.99 -4.43 10.66
C SER A 73 -7.70 -3.16 11.14
N ALA A 74 -6.93 -2.17 11.59
CA ALA A 74 -7.48 -0.91 12.06
C ALA A 74 -8.27 -0.19 10.96
N GLN A 75 -7.69 -0.09 9.76
CA GLN A 75 -8.35 0.57 8.63
C GLN A 75 -9.54 -0.23 8.10
N LEU A 76 -9.49 -1.55 8.12
CA LEU A 76 -10.63 -2.38 7.73
C LEU A 76 -11.83 -2.16 8.65
N ALA A 77 -11.61 -2.01 9.95
CA ALA A 77 -12.68 -1.67 10.89
C ALA A 77 -13.32 -0.31 10.57
N GLU A 78 -12.51 0.70 10.24
CA GLU A 78 -13.01 2.00 9.82
C GLU A 78 -13.79 1.94 8.50
N LEU A 79 -13.28 1.19 7.51
CA LEU A 79 -13.96 0.98 6.23
C LEU A 79 -15.28 0.21 6.39
N THR A 80 -15.34 -0.72 7.35
CA THR A 80 -16.57 -1.44 7.71
C THR A 80 -17.63 -0.49 8.26
N ALA A 81 -17.23 0.43 9.14
CA ALA A 81 -18.14 1.44 9.67
C ALA A 81 -18.58 2.48 8.62
N PHE A 82 -17.75 2.71 7.59
CA PHE A 82 -18.00 3.68 6.52
C PHE A 82 -18.81 3.13 5.34
N ALA A 83 -18.88 1.80 5.17
CA ALA A 83 -19.51 1.17 4.03
C ALA A 83 -21.02 1.47 3.96
N GLU A 84 -21.50 1.89 2.79
CA GLU A 84 -22.90 2.23 2.55
C GLU A 84 -23.55 1.31 1.51
N GLY A 85 -24.80 0.94 1.78
CA GLY A 85 -25.56 0.01 0.93
C GLY A 85 -25.07 -1.43 1.01
N ASP A 86 -25.84 -2.35 0.44
CA ASP A 86 -25.57 -3.80 0.57
C ASP A 86 -24.32 -4.22 -0.19
N ALA A 87 -24.07 -3.64 -1.37
CA ALA A 87 -22.93 -4.00 -2.21
C ALA A 87 -21.57 -3.68 -1.54
N GLU A 88 -21.42 -2.51 -0.91
CA GLU A 88 -20.16 -2.17 -0.22
C GLU A 88 -19.99 -3.01 1.05
N ARG A 89 -21.07 -3.23 1.82
CA ARG A 89 -21.03 -4.09 3.01
C ARG A 89 -20.65 -5.53 2.68
N GLU A 90 -21.20 -6.08 1.60
CA GLU A 90 -20.85 -7.41 1.10
C GLU A 90 -19.38 -7.46 0.67
N GLN A 91 -18.90 -6.43 -0.02
CA GLN A 91 -17.50 -6.35 -0.45
C GLN A 91 -16.53 -6.24 0.73
N VAL A 92 -16.85 -5.45 1.75
CA VAL A 92 -16.07 -5.39 2.99
C VAL A 92 -16.11 -6.74 3.71
N GLY A 93 -17.27 -7.41 3.78
CA GLY A 93 -17.38 -8.75 4.36
C GLY A 93 -16.46 -9.77 3.69
N ARG A 94 -16.34 -9.75 2.35
CA ARG A 94 -15.36 -10.58 1.63
C ARG A 94 -13.91 -10.27 2.03
N ILE A 95 -13.56 -8.99 2.11
CA ILE A 95 -12.21 -8.54 2.52
C ILE A 95 -11.93 -9.00 3.96
N THR A 96 -12.90 -8.91 4.86
CA THR A 96 -12.79 -9.37 6.25
C THR A 96 -12.53 -10.87 6.36
N LEU A 97 -13.24 -11.68 5.58
CA LEU A 97 -13.02 -13.13 5.56
C LEU A 97 -11.60 -13.48 5.09
N LEU A 98 -11.21 -12.99 3.92
CA LEU A 98 -9.88 -13.22 3.36
C LEU A 98 -8.75 -12.66 4.25
N TRP A 99 -9.00 -11.56 4.96
CA TRP A 99 -8.07 -11.03 5.95
C TRP A 99 -7.90 -11.98 7.13
N GLY A 100 -8.97 -12.58 7.63
CA GLY A 100 -8.90 -13.59 8.69
C GLY A 100 -8.05 -14.80 8.28
N ASP A 101 -8.24 -15.27 7.04
CA ASP A 101 -7.43 -16.37 6.48
C ASP A 101 -5.95 -15.95 6.40
N LEU A 102 -5.67 -14.76 5.84
CA LEU A 102 -4.29 -14.29 5.66
C LEU A 102 -3.59 -14.05 7.01
N ARG A 103 -4.30 -13.49 7.99
CA ARG A 103 -3.77 -13.26 9.34
C ARG A 103 -3.38 -14.57 10.01
N THR A 104 -4.24 -15.58 9.91
CA THR A 104 -3.97 -16.93 10.45
C THR A 104 -2.67 -17.50 9.90
N GLU A 105 -2.44 -17.33 8.59
CA GLU A 105 -1.23 -17.82 7.93
C GLU A 105 0.02 -16.98 8.27
N LEU A 106 -0.13 -15.68 8.48
CA LEU A 106 0.96 -14.77 8.87
C LEU A 106 1.49 -15.02 10.30
N ASP A 107 0.67 -15.58 11.19
CA ASP A 107 1.07 -15.92 12.57
C ASP A 107 2.05 -17.10 12.65
N GLN A 108 2.28 -17.77 11.52
CA GLN A 108 3.06 -18.96 11.46
C GLN A 108 4.51 -18.67 11.02
N PRO A 109 5.48 -19.50 11.45
CA PRO A 109 6.89 -19.26 11.11
C PRO A 109 7.12 -19.16 9.59
N PRO A 110 7.87 -18.14 9.11
CA PRO A 110 8.14 -18.00 7.69
C PRO A 110 8.91 -19.17 7.09
N SER A 111 8.41 -19.70 5.97
CA SER A 111 9.07 -20.76 5.20
C SER A 111 8.76 -20.61 3.71
N LEU A 112 9.65 -21.15 2.88
CA LEU A 112 9.52 -21.08 1.42
C LEU A 112 8.25 -21.82 0.94
N ASP A 113 7.98 -23.01 1.50
CA ASP A 113 6.84 -23.85 1.14
C ASP A 113 5.51 -23.09 1.31
N ARG A 114 5.40 -22.25 2.35
CA ARG A 114 4.19 -21.48 2.66
C ARG A 114 4.12 -20.14 1.91
N ALA A 115 5.25 -19.60 1.48
CA ALA A 115 5.31 -18.27 0.90
C ALA A 115 4.50 -18.16 -0.41
N GLY A 116 4.38 -19.25 -1.17
CA GLY A 116 3.56 -19.31 -2.37
C GLY A 116 2.06 -19.18 -2.06
N GLU A 117 1.54 -20.02 -1.17
CA GLU A 117 0.13 -20.02 -0.75
C GLU A 117 -0.25 -18.68 -0.11
N LEU A 118 0.61 -18.16 0.76
CA LEU A 118 0.42 -16.86 1.41
C LEU A 118 0.41 -15.72 0.39
N ASN A 119 1.25 -15.78 -0.64
CA ASN A 119 1.25 -14.82 -1.73
C ASN A 119 -0.06 -14.86 -2.53
N ASP A 120 -0.57 -16.05 -2.85
CA ASP A 120 -1.82 -16.19 -3.61
C ASP A 120 -3.01 -15.63 -2.85
N LEU A 121 -3.06 -15.87 -1.54
CA LEU A 121 -4.09 -15.30 -0.66
C LEU A 121 -3.98 -13.77 -0.58
N ALA A 122 -2.77 -13.23 -0.49
CA ALA A 122 -2.55 -11.78 -0.52
C ALA A 122 -2.92 -11.14 -1.87
N GLU A 123 -2.70 -11.84 -2.98
CA GLU A 123 -3.13 -11.41 -4.32
C GLU A 123 -4.65 -11.39 -4.45
N LEU A 124 -5.34 -12.40 -3.93
CA LEU A 124 -6.80 -12.43 -3.89
C LEU A 124 -7.35 -11.28 -3.01
N LEU A 125 -6.77 -11.07 -1.82
CA LEU A 125 -7.15 -9.97 -0.93
C LEU A 125 -6.89 -8.60 -1.55
N LEU A 126 -5.82 -8.44 -2.34
CA LEU A 126 -5.56 -7.24 -3.12
C LEU A 126 -6.68 -7.00 -4.15
N GLN A 127 -7.12 -8.05 -4.86
CA GLN A 127 -8.18 -7.93 -5.87
C GLN A 127 -9.51 -7.52 -5.25
N GLU A 128 -9.90 -8.14 -4.13
CA GLU A 128 -11.13 -7.76 -3.42
C GLU A 128 -11.03 -6.35 -2.82
N SER A 129 -9.88 -5.96 -2.28
CA SER A 129 -9.63 -4.59 -1.83
C SER A 129 -9.73 -3.59 -2.98
N HIS A 130 -9.30 -3.95 -4.18
CA HIS A 130 -9.42 -3.10 -5.35
C HIS A 130 -10.87 -2.86 -5.77
N LYS A 131 -11.73 -3.89 -5.69
CA LYS A 131 -13.17 -3.74 -5.97
C LYS A 131 -13.80 -2.71 -5.05
N LEU A 132 -13.49 -2.73 -3.75
CA LEU A 132 -13.97 -1.72 -2.81
C LEU A 132 -13.50 -0.31 -3.20
N VAL A 133 -12.22 -0.14 -3.56
CA VAL A 133 -11.71 1.17 -4.03
C VAL A 133 -12.52 1.70 -5.22
N LEU A 134 -12.86 0.85 -6.19
CA LEU A 134 -13.65 1.25 -7.36
C LEU A 134 -15.09 1.64 -6.97
N MET A 135 -15.69 0.94 -6.00
CA MET A 135 -17.01 1.31 -5.47
C MET A 135 -16.98 2.69 -4.80
N LEU A 136 -15.98 2.94 -3.95
CA LEU A 136 -15.81 4.23 -3.26
C LEU A 136 -15.46 5.37 -4.23
N GLU A 137 -14.61 5.11 -5.22
CA GLU A 137 -14.31 6.09 -6.28
C GLU A 137 -15.58 6.46 -7.06
N LYS A 138 -16.39 5.46 -7.43
CA LYS A 138 -17.67 5.69 -8.11
C LYS A 138 -18.65 6.47 -7.23
N ARG A 139 -18.75 6.16 -5.93
CA ARG A 139 -19.58 6.90 -4.98
C ARG A 139 -19.11 8.34 -4.80
N SER A 140 -17.80 8.58 -4.79
CA SER A 140 -17.24 9.94 -4.77
C SER A 140 -17.62 10.73 -6.02
N GLY A 141 -17.52 10.13 -7.21
CA GLY A 141 -17.82 10.80 -8.48
C GLY A 141 -16.89 11.97 -8.83
N THR A 142 -15.76 12.11 -8.14
CA THR A 142 -14.83 13.24 -8.32
C THR A 142 -13.53 12.84 -9.03
N VAL A 143 -12.96 13.78 -9.80
CA VAL A 143 -11.63 13.62 -10.42
C VAL A 143 -10.55 13.49 -9.33
N ALA A 144 -10.71 14.19 -8.20
CA ALA A 144 -9.80 14.10 -7.06
C ALA A 144 -9.75 12.68 -6.48
N GLY A 145 -10.90 12.03 -6.28
CA GLY A 145 -10.97 10.64 -5.82
C GLY A 145 -10.25 9.68 -6.75
N LYS A 146 -10.43 9.85 -8.07
CA LYS A 146 -9.70 9.07 -9.08
C LYS A 146 -8.18 9.28 -9.02
N LEU A 147 -7.70 10.51 -8.86
CA LEU A 147 -6.26 10.78 -8.72
C LEU A 147 -5.67 10.21 -7.43
N VAL A 148 -6.43 10.22 -6.32
CA VAL A 148 -6.03 9.58 -5.07
C VAL A 148 -5.88 8.07 -5.27
N ASN A 149 -6.83 7.42 -5.97
CA ASN A 149 -6.71 5.99 -6.29
C ASN A 149 -5.47 5.71 -7.16
N ILE A 150 -5.24 6.47 -8.25
CA ILE A 150 -4.09 6.27 -9.14
C ILE A 150 -2.77 6.44 -8.37
N SER A 151 -2.63 7.51 -7.59
CA SER A 151 -1.47 7.75 -6.73
C SER A 151 -1.28 6.65 -5.68
N GLY A 152 -2.37 6.15 -5.09
CA GLY A 152 -2.36 5.00 -4.19
C GLY A 152 -1.90 3.72 -4.87
N ARG A 153 -2.32 3.49 -6.12
CA ARG A 153 -1.92 2.34 -6.93
C ARG A 153 -0.42 2.32 -7.18
N GLN A 154 0.20 3.47 -7.42
CA GLN A 154 1.66 3.58 -7.58
C GLN A 154 2.41 3.04 -6.34
N ARG A 155 2.02 3.46 -5.13
CA ARG A 155 2.61 2.94 -3.88
C ARG A 155 2.47 1.42 -3.75
N MET A 156 1.31 0.88 -4.12
CA MET A 156 1.08 -0.57 -4.11
C MET A 156 1.99 -1.27 -5.12
N LEU A 157 2.06 -0.78 -6.36
CA LEU A 157 2.87 -1.38 -7.42
C LEU A 157 4.35 -1.41 -7.05
N SER A 158 4.89 -0.36 -6.43
CA SER A 158 6.27 -0.38 -5.92
C SER A 158 6.50 -1.48 -4.87
N GLN A 159 5.53 -1.70 -3.95
CA GLN A 159 5.63 -2.81 -3.00
C GLN A 159 5.49 -4.17 -3.69
N ARG A 160 4.60 -4.29 -4.67
CA ARG A 160 4.38 -5.51 -5.44
C ARG A 160 5.63 -5.92 -6.22
N ILE A 161 6.30 -4.98 -6.89
CA ILE A 161 7.55 -5.23 -7.62
C ILE A 161 8.64 -5.74 -6.66
N ALA A 162 8.82 -5.08 -5.51
CA ALA A 162 9.78 -5.51 -4.49
C ALA A 162 9.43 -6.89 -3.91
N LYS A 163 8.15 -7.16 -3.66
CA LYS A 163 7.65 -8.47 -3.20
C LYS A 163 7.99 -9.56 -4.21
N ILE A 164 7.67 -9.35 -5.49
CA ILE A 164 7.91 -10.34 -6.55
C ILE A 164 9.40 -10.65 -6.65
N TYR A 165 10.26 -9.62 -6.68
CA TYR A 165 11.71 -9.80 -6.71
C TYR A 165 12.23 -10.63 -5.53
N LEU A 166 11.72 -10.39 -4.31
CA LEU A 166 12.12 -11.16 -3.13
C LEU A 166 11.62 -12.61 -3.17
N LEU A 167 10.38 -12.85 -3.59
CA LEU A 167 9.84 -14.20 -3.74
C LEU A 167 10.63 -15.00 -4.79
N GLU A 168 10.96 -14.38 -5.92
CA GLU A 168 11.81 -14.97 -6.95
C GLU A 168 13.20 -15.31 -6.39
N THR A 169 13.84 -14.36 -5.71
CA THR A 169 15.17 -14.55 -5.08
C THR A 169 15.13 -15.64 -4.01
N TRP A 170 14.01 -15.80 -3.30
CA TRP A 170 13.85 -16.83 -2.27
C TRP A 170 13.65 -18.24 -2.86
N GLY A 171 13.30 -18.34 -4.15
CA GLY A 171 13.16 -19.61 -4.87
C GLY A 171 11.77 -19.88 -5.44
N LEU A 172 10.84 -18.92 -5.42
CA LEU A 172 9.50 -19.04 -6.00
C LEU A 172 9.38 -18.46 -7.43
N GLY A 173 10.50 -18.34 -8.12
CA GLY A 173 10.53 -17.89 -9.51
C GLY A 173 9.67 -18.78 -10.43
N SER A 174 8.86 -18.15 -11.27
CA SER A 174 8.06 -18.83 -12.30
C SER A 174 7.75 -17.87 -13.45
N ASP A 175 7.40 -18.40 -14.62
CA ASP A 175 6.95 -17.60 -15.77
C ASP A 175 5.74 -16.71 -15.41
N VAL A 176 4.89 -17.18 -14.49
CA VAL A 176 3.75 -16.40 -13.99
C VAL A 176 4.23 -15.21 -13.16
N MET A 177 5.17 -15.41 -12.23
CA MET A 177 5.77 -14.32 -11.45
C MET A 177 6.51 -13.32 -12.33
N ALA A 178 7.25 -13.78 -13.34
CA ALA A 178 7.94 -12.91 -14.29
C ALA A 178 6.95 -12.00 -15.04
N LYS A 179 5.84 -12.56 -15.55
CA LYS A 179 4.78 -11.76 -16.19
C LYS A 179 4.10 -10.79 -15.22
N GLN A 180 3.90 -11.19 -13.97
CA GLN A 180 3.35 -10.30 -12.94
C GLN A 180 4.31 -9.14 -12.63
N TYR A 181 5.62 -9.39 -12.66
CA TYR A 181 6.64 -8.37 -12.48
C TYR A 181 6.60 -7.35 -13.63
N GLU A 182 6.69 -7.84 -14.88
CA GLU A 182 6.61 -7.02 -16.09
C GLU A 182 5.34 -6.18 -16.13
N GLY A 183 4.20 -6.82 -15.84
CA GLY A 183 2.91 -6.14 -15.76
C GLY A 183 2.91 -5.04 -14.70
N ALA A 184 3.44 -5.30 -13.50
CA ALA A 184 3.50 -4.30 -12.44
C ALA A 184 4.43 -3.12 -12.77
N VAL A 185 5.54 -3.37 -13.46
CA VAL A 185 6.46 -2.33 -13.96
C VAL A 185 5.78 -1.46 -15.02
N SER A 186 5.15 -2.09 -16.02
CA SER A 186 4.40 -1.38 -17.07
C SER A 186 3.27 -0.54 -16.48
N ASP A 187 2.48 -1.14 -15.60
CA ASP A 187 1.38 -0.47 -14.89
C ASP A 187 1.85 0.74 -14.07
N PHE A 188 3.06 0.67 -13.51
CA PHE A 188 3.65 1.77 -12.77
C PHE A 188 4.00 2.91 -13.73
N SER A 189 4.74 2.59 -14.81
CA SER A 189 5.15 3.54 -15.85
C SER A 189 3.96 4.29 -16.46
N ASP A 190 2.90 3.56 -16.86
CA ASP A 190 1.71 4.15 -17.49
C ASP A 190 0.99 5.13 -16.55
N ALA A 191 0.79 4.72 -15.30
CA ALA A 191 0.13 5.59 -14.32
C ALA A 191 0.99 6.78 -13.90
N LEU A 192 2.33 6.68 -13.93
CA LEU A 192 3.21 7.83 -13.71
C LEU A 192 3.03 8.88 -14.82
N VAL A 193 2.93 8.46 -16.09
CA VAL A 193 2.64 9.36 -17.22
C VAL A 193 1.30 10.07 -17.00
N LEU A 194 0.24 9.33 -16.68
CA LEU A 194 -1.08 9.89 -16.42
C LEU A 194 -1.07 10.93 -15.28
N LEU A 195 -0.33 10.66 -14.21
CA LEU A 195 -0.20 11.59 -13.09
C LEU A 195 0.53 12.87 -13.51
N MET A 196 1.59 12.77 -14.30
CA MET A 196 2.35 13.93 -14.79
C MET A 196 1.53 14.85 -15.71
N GLU A 197 0.62 14.29 -16.51
CA GLU A 197 -0.23 15.03 -17.45
C GLU A 197 -1.46 15.69 -16.80
N SER A 198 -1.70 15.43 -15.51
CA SER A 198 -2.86 15.97 -14.78
C SER A 198 -2.83 17.49 -14.69
N ARG A 199 -3.94 18.13 -15.09
CA ARG A 199 -4.15 19.59 -14.95
C ARG A 199 -4.31 20.05 -13.50
N MET A 200 -4.47 19.13 -12.55
CA MET A 200 -4.59 19.45 -11.12
C MET A 200 -3.23 19.47 -10.40
N ASN A 201 -2.13 19.26 -11.12
CA ASN A 201 -0.79 19.32 -10.54
C ASN A 201 -0.43 20.75 -10.13
N THR A 202 0.03 20.91 -8.89
CA THR A 202 0.73 22.12 -8.42
C THR A 202 2.21 22.04 -8.81
N PRO A 203 2.98 23.14 -8.73
CA PRO A 203 4.43 23.12 -8.97
C PRO A 203 5.16 22.04 -8.13
N ASP A 204 4.83 21.95 -6.84
CA ASP A 204 5.44 20.97 -5.93
C ASP A 204 5.12 19.52 -6.33
N ILE A 205 3.88 19.24 -6.77
CA ILE A 205 3.47 17.91 -7.26
C ILE A 205 4.23 17.59 -8.55
N ALA A 206 4.34 18.55 -9.48
CA ALA A 206 5.05 18.36 -10.73
C ALA A 206 6.54 18.06 -10.51
N GLU A 207 7.20 18.76 -9.58
CA GLU A 207 8.59 18.48 -9.19
C GLU A 207 8.74 17.09 -8.58
N GLY A 208 7.84 16.70 -7.67
CA GLY A 208 7.84 15.36 -7.07
C GLY A 208 7.68 14.25 -8.10
N LEU A 209 6.76 14.39 -9.06
CA LEU A 209 6.57 13.42 -10.14
C LEU A 209 7.77 13.35 -11.08
N ALA A 210 8.41 14.50 -11.39
CA ALA A 210 9.63 14.53 -12.17
C ALA A 210 10.80 13.81 -11.47
N ALA A 211 10.91 13.95 -10.14
CA ALA A 211 11.89 13.23 -9.34
C ALA A 211 11.65 11.70 -9.35
N VAL A 212 10.39 11.27 -9.24
CA VAL A 212 10.01 9.85 -9.38
C VAL A 212 10.41 9.33 -10.76
N LYS A 213 10.05 10.04 -11.84
CA LYS A 213 10.41 9.66 -13.22
C LYS A 213 11.92 9.55 -13.42
N LYS A 214 12.71 10.48 -12.86
CA LYS A 214 14.17 10.45 -12.96
C LYS A 214 14.79 9.20 -12.32
N ASN A 215 14.21 8.72 -11.22
CA ASN A 215 14.71 7.55 -10.49
C ASN A 215 14.10 6.23 -10.98
N TRP A 216 13.07 6.28 -11.83
CA TRP A 216 12.45 5.12 -12.44
C TRP A 216 13.24 4.69 -13.68
N LEU A 217 14.14 3.72 -13.51
CA LEU A 217 15.09 3.28 -14.53
C LEU A 217 14.55 2.18 -15.46
N PHE A 218 13.24 1.91 -15.42
CA PHE A 218 12.60 0.92 -16.26
C PHE A 218 12.03 1.58 -17.53
N PRO A 219 12.17 0.94 -18.70
CA PRO A 219 11.63 1.46 -19.95
C PRO A 219 10.09 1.54 -19.95
#